data_AF-A0A386HUE2-F1
#
_entry.id   AF-A0A386HUE2-F1
#
_cell.length_a   1.000
_cell.length_b   1.000
_cell.length_c   1.000
_cell.angle_alpha   90.00
_cell.angle_beta   90.00
_cell.angle_gamma   90.00
#
_symmetry.space_group_name_H-M   'P 1'
#
loop_
_entity.id
_entity.type
_entity.pdbx_description
1 polymer ?
#
loop_
_entity_poly.entity_id
_entity_poly.type
_entity_poly.pdbx_seq_one_letter_code
_entity_poly.pdbx_strand_id
1 'polypeptide(L)'
;MEPFDKEFGREKLLQSQYGQFDLIEYFFPSEQILISKPRVLMQQINKYFDLPEGTINPTVFRAWLRRYKIRYNSAKTKETLLEAEEETVSENNEWKNFRLSDSSDIQLKETIIKVIKDNK
;
A
#
# COMPACT_ATOMS: atom_id res chain seq x y z
N MET A 1 21.07 -14.71 -5.73
CA MET A 1 19.83 -14.62 -6.53
C MET A 1 20.32 -14.53 -7.96
N GLU A 2 20.11 -15.58 -8.77
CA GLU A 2 20.49 -15.56 -10.19
C GLU A 2 19.77 -14.40 -10.89
N PRO A 3 20.45 -13.63 -11.75
CA PRO A 3 19.81 -12.57 -12.52
C PRO A 3 18.75 -13.18 -13.43
N PHE A 4 17.54 -12.62 -13.44
CA PHE A 4 16.51 -13.07 -14.38
C PHE A 4 16.96 -12.79 -15.81
N ASP A 5 17.07 -13.84 -16.62
CA ASP A 5 17.46 -13.71 -18.03
C ASP A 5 16.38 -13.02 -18.86
N LYS A 6 16.81 -12.21 -19.83
CA LYS A 6 15.92 -11.49 -20.77
C LYS A 6 15.02 -12.46 -21.54
N GLU A 7 15.53 -13.63 -21.91
CA GLU A 7 14.79 -14.66 -22.65
C GLU A 7 13.67 -15.28 -21.80
N PHE A 8 13.94 -15.50 -20.51
CA PHE A 8 12.93 -15.94 -19.54
C PHE A 8 11.81 -14.90 -19.38
N GLY A 9 12.17 -13.62 -19.22
CA GLY A 9 11.19 -12.53 -19.14
C GLY A 9 10.30 -12.45 -20.38
N ARG A 10 10.89 -12.63 -21.56
CA ARG A 10 10.16 -12.70 -22.84
C ARG A 10 9.17 -13.86 -22.88
N GLU A 11 9.61 -15.07 -22.56
CA GLU A 11 8.74 -16.26 -22.55
C GLU A 11 7.53 -16.06 -21.61
N LYS A 12 7.77 -15.52 -20.41
CA LYS A 12 6.72 -15.32 -19.41
C LYS A 12 5.75 -14.19 -19.73
N LEU A 13 6.22 -13.11 -20.34
CA LEU A 13 5.34 -12.05 -20.86
C LEU A 13 4.43 -12.55 -21.98
N LEU A 14 4.88 -13.56 -22.73
CA LEU A 14 4.16 -14.17 -23.83
C LEU A 14 3.35 -15.41 -23.44
N GLN A 15 3.47 -15.91 -22.20
CA GLN A 15 2.64 -17.01 -21.72
C GLN A 15 1.16 -16.63 -21.73
N SER A 16 0.33 -17.58 -22.16
CA SER A 16 -0.98 -17.34 -22.80
C SER A 16 -2.01 -16.52 -22.01
N GLN A 17 -2.92 -15.91 -22.79
CA GLN A 17 -4.03 -14.99 -22.48
C GLN A 17 -3.73 -13.74 -21.65
N TYR A 18 -2.88 -13.82 -20.63
CA TYR A 18 -2.73 -12.75 -19.64
C TYR A 18 -1.30 -12.28 -19.40
N GLY A 19 -0.25 -13.05 -19.74
CA GLY A 19 1.15 -12.68 -19.51
C GLY A 19 1.53 -12.47 -18.04
N GLN A 20 2.72 -12.89 -17.62
CA GLN A 20 3.18 -12.66 -16.24
C GLN A 20 3.83 -11.27 -16.12
N PHE A 21 2.99 -10.23 -16.07
CA PHE A 21 3.46 -8.84 -16.00
C PHE A 21 4.15 -8.47 -14.69
N ASP A 22 3.95 -9.21 -13.59
CA ASP A 22 4.66 -8.95 -12.32
C ASP A 22 6.18 -9.12 -12.46
N LEU A 23 6.66 -9.81 -13.50
CA LEU A 23 8.09 -9.93 -13.77
C LEU A 23 8.71 -8.63 -14.32
N ILE A 24 7.91 -7.70 -14.85
CA ILE A 24 8.39 -6.40 -15.36
C ILE A 24 9.15 -5.64 -14.26
N GLU A 25 8.74 -5.83 -13.01
CA GLU A 25 9.30 -5.18 -11.82
C GLU A 25 10.79 -5.53 -11.59
N TYR A 26 11.26 -6.65 -12.15
CA TYR A 26 12.69 -7.03 -12.09
C TYR A 26 13.53 -6.41 -13.21
N PHE A 27 12.91 -6.01 -14.32
CA PHE A 27 13.62 -5.49 -15.50
C PHE A 27 13.55 -3.97 -15.62
N PHE A 28 12.58 -3.34 -14.97
CA PHE A 28 12.35 -1.90 -15.05
C PHE A 28 12.30 -1.28 -13.64
N PRO A 29 12.99 -0.15 -13.41
CA PRO A 29 12.91 0.58 -12.15
C PRO A 29 11.47 1.00 -11.83
N SER A 30 11.11 0.94 -10.54
CA SER A 30 9.78 1.33 -10.06
C SER A 30 9.39 2.74 -10.49
N GLU A 31 10.31 3.71 -10.40
CA GLU A 31 10.08 5.10 -10.80
C GLU A 31 9.67 5.19 -12.27
N GLN A 32 10.32 4.41 -13.13
CA GLN A 32 10.00 4.36 -14.55
C GLN A 32 8.59 3.80 -14.77
N ILE A 33 8.20 2.73 -14.06
CA ILE A 33 6.87 2.13 -14.16
C ILE A 33 5.77 3.10 -13.68
N LEU A 34 6.03 3.81 -12.59
CA LEU A 34 5.05 4.70 -11.95
C LEU A 34 4.79 5.98 -12.76
N ILE A 35 5.84 6.60 -13.30
CA ILE A 35 5.76 7.90 -13.98
C ILE A 35 5.32 7.73 -15.45
N SER A 36 5.68 6.61 -16.09
CA SER A 36 5.43 6.43 -17.51
C SER A 36 3.93 6.34 -17.86
N LYS A 37 3.57 6.95 -19.00
CA LYS A 37 2.26 6.73 -19.61
C LYS A 37 2.14 5.27 -20.04
N PRO A 38 0.97 4.61 -19.90
CA PRO A 38 0.81 3.18 -20.20
C PRO A 38 1.30 2.80 -21.60
N ARG A 39 0.97 3.61 -22.62
CA ARG A 39 1.40 3.36 -24.01
C ARG A 39 2.92 3.40 -24.16
N VAL A 40 3.57 4.37 -23.50
CA VAL A 40 5.04 4.54 -23.57
C VAL A 40 5.74 3.38 -22.88
N LEU A 41 5.28 3.01 -21.69
CA LEU A 41 5.84 1.87 -20.94
C LEU A 41 5.70 0.57 -21.74
N MET A 42 4.53 0.33 -22.35
CA MET A 42 4.31 -0.84 -23.19
C MET A 42 5.24 -0.88 -24.42
N GLN A 43 5.48 0.27 -25.06
CA GLN A 43 6.45 0.37 -26.17
C GLN A 43 7.89 0.10 -25.70
N GLN A 44 8.26 0.60 -24.51
CA GLN A 44 9.57 0.32 -23.92
C GLN A 44 9.75 -1.17 -23.60
N ILE A 45 8.73 -1.82 -23.05
CA ILE A 45 8.72 -3.27 -22.80
C ILE A 45 8.85 -4.03 -24.11
N ASN A 46 8.05 -3.69 -25.13
CA ASN A 46 8.16 -4.33 -26.44
C ASN A 46 9.56 -4.18 -27.03
N LYS A 47 10.16 -2.98 -26.95
CA LYS A 47 11.52 -2.73 -27.42
C LYS A 47 12.56 -3.50 -26.60
N TYR A 48 12.40 -3.56 -25.28
CA TYR A 48 13.35 -4.24 -24.40
C TYR A 48 13.39 -5.75 -24.65
N PHE A 49 12.22 -6.37 -24.85
CA PHE A 49 12.08 -7.81 -25.08
C PHE A 49 12.02 -8.21 -26.56
N ASP A 50 12.28 -7.28 -27.48
CA ASP A 50 12.20 -7.49 -28.93
C ASP A 50 10.87 -8.14 -29.37
N LEU A 51 9.76 -7.61 -28.82
CA LEU A 51 8.41 -8.05 -29.13
C LEU A 51 7.80 -7.20 -30.26
N PRO A 52 7.05 -7.82 -31.20
CA PRO A 52 6.26 -7.09 -32.17
C PRO A 52 5.24 -6.15 -31.50
N GLU A 53 4.89 -5.08 -32.20
CA GLU A 53 3.83 -4.19 -31.73
C GLU A 53 2.48 -4.95 -31.72
N GLY A 54 1.70 -4.77 -30.66
CA GLY A 54 0.41 -5.46 -30.49
C GLY A 54 0.50 -6.87 -29.88
N THR A 55 1.69 -7.40 -29.58
CA THR A 55 1.81 -8.69 -28.90
C THR A 55 1.29 -8.66 -27.46
N ILE A 56 1.54 -7.56 -26.74
CA ILE A 56 1.02 -7.36 -25.38
C ILE A 56 -0.46 -6.98 -25.44
N ASN A 57 -1.30 -7.71 -24.73
CA ASN A 57 -2.71 -7.36 -24.57
C ASN A 57 -2.84 -6.05 -23.76
N PRO A 58 -3.35 -4.95 -24.35
CA PRO A 58 -3.40 -3.64 -23.69
C PRO A 58 -4.35 -3.61 -22.50
N THR A 59 -5.41 -4.43 -22.51
CA THR A 59 -6.39 -4.50 -21.43
C THR A 59 -5.76 -5.11 -20.18
N VAL A 60 -5.08 -6.23 -20.34
CA VAL A 60 -4.44 -6.93 -19.22
C VAL A 60 -3.26 -6.15 -18.67
N PHE A 61 -2.46 -5.55 -19.56
CA PHE A 61 -1.35 -4.68 -19.18
C PHE A 61 -1.83 -3.48 -18.34
N ARG A 62 -2.91 -2.80 -18.75
CA ARG A 62 -3.47 -1.68 -17.99
C ARG A 62 -4.02 -2.12 -16.63
N ALA A 63 -4.67 -3.28 -16.57
CA ALA A 63 -5.16 -3.84 -15.32
C ALA A 63 -3.99 -4.14 -14.34
N TRP A 64 -2.92 -4.76 -14.84
CA TRP A 64 -1.70 -4.97 -14.06
C TRP A 64 -1.08 -3.65 -13.60
N LEU A 65 -0.85 -2.70 -14.50
CA LEU A 65 -0.23 -1.41 -14.17
C LEU A 65 -1.03 -0.64 -13.11
N ARG A 66 -2.37 -0.70 -13.18
CA ARG A 66 -3.23 -0.13 -12.15
C ARG A 66 -3.01 -0.81 -10.79
N ARG A 67 -2.99 -2.15 -10.74
CA ARG A 67 -2.72 -2.90 -9.50
C ARG A 67 -1.34 -2.57 -8.95
N TYR A 68 -0.32 -2.52 -9.81
CA TYR A 68 1.05 -2.15 -9.42
C TYR A 68 1.09 -0.78 -8.73
N LYS A 69 0.51 0.25 -9.36
CA LYS A 69 0.46 1.61 -8.78
C LYS A 69 -0.30 1.66 -7.45
N ILE A 70 -1.40 0.92 -7.32
CA ILE A 70 -2.15 0.81 -6.06
C ILE A 70 -1.27 0.17 -4.99
N ARG A 71 -0.66 -0.99 -5.25
CA ARG A 71 0.21 -1.69 -4.30
C ARG A 71 1.37 -0.80 -3.85
N TYR A 72 2.03 -0.12 -4.80
CA TYR A 72 3.15 0.77 -4.50
C TYR A 72 2.75 1.92 -3.58
N ASN A 73 1.62 2.57 -3.88
CA ASN A 73 1.11 3.66 -3.05
C ASN A 73 0.71 3.16 -1.65
N SER A 74 0.06 2.00 -1.55
CA SER A 74 -0.31 1.41 -0.27
C SER A 74 0.91 0.98 0.56
N ALA A 75 1.97 0.48 -0.07
CA ALA A 75 3.23 0.15 0.61
C ALA A 75 3.90 1.42 1.15
N LYS A 76 3.98 2.48 0.32
CA LYS A 76 4.51 3.78 0.74
C LYS A 76 3.74 4.36 1.93
N THR A 77 2.42 4.30 1.92
CA THR A 77 1.62 4.77 3.07
C THR A 77 1.89 3.96 4.34
N LYS A 78 2.14 2.65 4.22
CA LYS A 78 2.49 1.81 5.38
C LYS A 78 3.88 2.08 5.91
N GLU A 79 4.87 2.29 5.03
CA GLU A 79 6.22 2.68 5.45
C GLU A 79 6.21 4.05 6.14
N THR A 80 5.50 5.04 5.58
CA THR A 80 5.35 6.35 6.21
C THR A 80 4.58 6.27 7.54
N LEU A 81 3.62 5.36 7.68
CA LEU A 81 2.93 5.14 8.96
C LEU A 81 3.84 4.45 9.99
N LEU A 82 4.68 3.50 9.58
CA LEU A 82 5.65 2.84 10.47
C LEU A 82 6.75 3.81 10.92
N GLU A 83 7.25 4.66 10.02
CA GLU A 83 8.21 5.74 10.36
C GLU A 83 7.58 6.79 11.28
N ALA A 84 6.32 7.17 11.06
CA ALA A 84 5.58 8.08 11.94
C ALA A 84 5.25 7.44 13.30
N GLU A 85 5.00 6.13 13.35
CA GLU A 85 4.85 5.38 14.61
C GLU A 85 6.18 5.29 15.37
N GLU A 86 7.32 5.14 14.70
CA GLU A 86 8.64 5.18 15.33
C GLU A 86 8.99 6.57 15.89
N GLU A 87 8.64 7.67 15.22
CA GLU A 87 8.84 9.03 15.74
C GLU A 87 7.85 9.39 16.87
N THR A 88 6.62 8.86 16.87
CA THR A 88 5.61 9.22 17.89
C THR A 88 5.67 8.38 19.16
N VAL A 89 6.38 7.24 19.18
CA VAL A 89 6.61 6.45 20.41
C VAL A 89 7.55 7.15 21.39
N SER A 90 8.31 8.17 20.95
CA SER A 90 9.20 8.93 21.84
C SER A 90 8.51 10.04 22.65
N GLU A 91 7.32 10.52 22.29
CA GLU A 91 6.75 11.71 22.96
C GLU A 91 5.31 11.61 23.50
N ASN A 92 4.54 10.52 23.31
CA ASN A 92 3.17 10.46 23.84
C ASN A 92 2.77 9.13 24.50
N ASN A 93 3.60 8.62 25.43
CA ASN A 93 3.24 7.49 26.30
C ASN A 93 2.36 7.89 27.52
N GLU A 94 1.49 8.91 27.42
CA GLU A 94 0.60 9.29 28.53
C GLU A 94 -0.45 8.20 28.85
N TRP A 95 -0.89 7.43 27.85
CA TRP A 95 -1.88 6.36 28.04
C TRP A 95 -1.32 5.14 28.79
N LYS A 96 0.01 4.93 28.75
CA LYS A 96 0.68 3.86 29.52
C LYS A 96 0.80 4.20 31.01
N ASN A 97 0.60 5.47 31.39
CA ASN A 97 0.56 5.91 32.78
C ASN A 97 -0.87 5.93 33.36
N PHE A 98 -1.88 5.52 32.59
CA PHE A 98 -3.23 5.36 33.10
C PHE A 98 -3.25 4.20 34.12
N ARG A 99 -3.20 4.54 35.40
CA ARG A 99 -3.57 3.63 36.48
C ARG A 99 -5.02 3.90 36.82
N LEU A 100 -5.84 2.85 36.87
CA LEU A 100 -7.15 2.93 37.52
C LEU A 100 -6.89 3.42 38.95
N SER A 101 -7.27 4.65 39.27
CA SER A 101 -7.29 5.11 40.65
C SER A 101 -8.26 4.23 41.42
N ASP A 102 -7.84 3.75 42.58
CA ASP A 102 -8.65 2.87 43.42
C ASP A 102 -10.04 3.46 43.66
N SER A 103 -11.01 2.55 43.77
CA SER A 103 -12.46 2.74 43.83
C SER A 103 -13.00 3.68 44.94
N SER A 104 -12.17 4.45 45.64
CA SER A 104 -12.60 5.34 46.74
C SER A 104 -13.21 6.67 46.27
N ASP A 105 -13.05 7.06 45.00
CA ASP A 105 -13.53 8.36 44.50
C ASP A 105 -15.00 8.35 44.01
N ILE A 106 -15.73 7.24 44.21
CA ILE A 106 -17.14 7.11 43.77
C ILE A 106 -18.12 7.81 44.73
N GLN A 107 -17.68 8.37 45.86
CA GLN A 107 -18.57 9.06 46.81
C GLN A 107 -18.99 10.51 46.45
N LEU A 108 -18.80 10.96 45.21
CA LEU A 108 -19.18 12.33 44.81
C LEU A 108 -20.31 12.45 43.76
N LYS A 109 -21.07 11.38 43.50
CA LYS A 109 -22.19 11.44 42.54
C LYS A 109 -23.55 10.97 43.05
N GLU A 110 -23.78 10.92 44.37
CA GLU A 110 -25.14 10.69 44.89
C GLU A 110 -25.93 11.98 45.18
N THR A 111 -25.30 13.15 45.16
CA THR A 111 -26.00 14.41 45.52
C THR A 111 -26.84 14.99 44.37
N ILE A 112 -26.61 14.60 43.12
CA ILE A 112 -27.28 15.24 41.97
C ILE A 112 -28.68 14.65 41.69
N ILE A 113 -28.99 13.43 42.15
CA ILE A 113 -30.27 12.77 41.83
C ILE A 113 -31.46 13.25 42.68
N LYS A 114 -31.24 14.03 43.76
CA LYS A 114 -32.35 14.55 44.59
C LYS A 114 -33.03 15.81 44.04
N VAL A 115 -32.42 16.57 43.13
CA VAL A 115 -32.98 17.87 42.70
C VAL A 115 -34.13 17.74 41.68
N ILE A 116 -34.32 16.56 41.07
CA ILE A 116 -35.36 16.37 40.04
C ILE A 116 -36.74 16.02 40.63
N LYS A 117 -36.86 15.67 41.92
CA LYS A 117 -38.14 15.24 42.50
C LYS A 117 -39.00 16.32 43.16
N ASP A 118 -38.49 17.54 43.39
CA ASP A 118 -39.23 18.57 44.14
C ASP A 118 -39.77 19.73 43.27
N ASN A 119 -39.75 19.62 41.94
CA ASN A 119 -40.41 20.58 41.04
C ASN A 119 -41.57 19.95 40.27
N LYS A 120 -42.49 19.31 40.98
CA LYS A 120 -43.80 18.93 40.45
C LYS A 120 -44.92 19.46 41.34
#